data_AF-A0A7C7FWJ9-F1
#
_entry.id   AF-A0A7C7FWJ9-F1
#
_cell.length_a   1.000
_cell.length_b   1.000
_cell.length_c   1.000
_cell.angle_alpha   90.00
_cell.angle_beta   90.00
_cell.angle_gamma   90.00
#
_symmetry.space_group_name_H-M   'P 1'
#
loop_
_entity.id
_entity.type
_entity.pdbx_description
1 polymer ?
#
loop_
_entity_poly.entity_id
_entity_poly.type
_entity_poly.pdbx_seq_one_letter_code
_entity_poly.pdbx_strand_id
1 'polypeptide(L)'
;MEETNCFIQNEWDTLNKVIVGTAESWGDVPSAENAVDPKSREHILAGTYPTESDVQSELEGLVRLMEENGVKVLRPVVLENLNQVFCRDVGVMIRGVLIRSSMIPARSPEWNGINQICSELPTSNVLTPPAEVRIEGGDIIPMGNEIWVGYSEEPDFSNFKTSRTNKAAV
;
A
#
# COMPACT_ATOMS: atom_id res chain seq x y z
N MET A 1 21.45 20.19 -2.53
CA MET A 1 20.22 20.43 -1.74
C MET A 1 19.46 19.12 -1.79
N GLU A 2 19.29 18.46 -0.63
CA GLU A 2 18.99 17.02 -0.52
C GLU A 2 17.60 16.65 -1.08
N GLU A 3 17.56 15.95 -2.22
CA GLU A 3 16.34 15.49 -2.90
C GLU A 3 15.63 14.29 -2.22
N THR A 4 16.25 13.72 -1.17
CA THR A 4 15.82 12.48 -0.50
C THR A 4 15.23 12.69 0.89
N ASN A 5 14.61 13.84 1.18
CA ASN A 5 13.93 14.03 2.47
C ASN A 5 12.50 13.47 2.45
N CYS A 6 12.34 12.17 2.73
CA CYS A 6 11.03 11.54 2.96
C CYS A 6 10.78 11.38 4.48
N PHE A 7 10.51 12.48 5.18
CA PHE A 7 10.27 12.46 6.63
C PHE A 7 8.80 12.62 6.96
N ILE A 8 8.13 11.53 7.32
CA ILE A 8 6.69 11.52 7.65
C ILE A 8 6.51 11.38 9.15
N GLN A 9 5.94 12.41 9.78
CA GLN A 9 5.67 12.41 11.22
C GLN A 9 4.19 12.28 11.55
N ASN A 10 3.30 12.67 10.63
CA ASN A 10 1.86 12.63 10.81
C ASN A 10 1.15 12.45 9.46
N GLU A 11 -0.18 12.30 9.50
CA GLU A 11 -1.03 12.10 8.32
C GLU A 11 -1.75 13.39 7.84
N TRP A 12 -1.36 14.59 8.32
CA TRP A 12 -2.07 15.85 8.00
C TRP A 12 -1.16 17.01 7.58
N ASP A 13 0.15 16.89 7.72
CA ASP A 13 1.09 17.88 7.18
C ASP A 13 0.98 17.94 5.65
N THR A 14 1.45 19.05 5.08
CA THR A 14 1.45 19.24 3.62
C THR A 14 2.17 18.09 2.93
N LEU A 15 1.45 17.39 2.07
CA LEU A 15 1.99 16.31 1.25
C LEU A 15 2.90 16.90 0.16
N ASN A 16 4.18 16.51 0.15
CA ASN A 16 5.14 16.99 -0.85
C ASN A 16 5.49 15.92 -1.90
N LYS A 17 5.44 14.64 -1.52
CA LYS A 17 5.84 13.51 -2.35
C LYS A 17 5.02 12.28 -1.96
N VAL A 18 4.53 11.52 -2.94
CA VAL A 18 3.68 10.35 -2.71
C VAL A 18 3.90 9.28 -3.78
N ILE A 19 3.74 8.02 -3.40
CA ILE A 19 3.67 6.89 -4.35
C ILE A 19 2.19 6.61 -4.61
N VAL A 20 1.78 6.68 -5.87
CA VAL A 20 0.44 6.26 -6.32
C VAL A 20 0.60 4.98 -7.11
N GLY A 21 -0.29 4.01 -6.88
CA GLY A 21 -0.28 2.72 -7.55
C GLY A 21 -0.57 2.80 -9.05
N THR A 22 -0.69 1.64 -9.67
CA THR A 22 -1.12 1.51 -11.06
C THR A 22 -2.14 0.38 -11.19
N ALA A 23 -3.09 0.56 -12.10
CA ALA A 23 -4.02 -0.49 -12.51
C ALA A 23 -3.50 -1.29 -13.71
N GLU A 24 -2.42 -0.82 -14.36
CA GLU A 24 -1.89 -1.46 -15.56
C GLU A 24 -1.47 -2.92 -15.29
N SER A 25 -1.97 -3.84 -16.12
CA SER A 25 -1.71 -5.27 -15.98
C SER A 25 -2.07 -5.86 -14.61
N TRP A 26 -3.18 -5.42 -14.00
CA TRP A 26 -3.57 -5.87 -12.65
C TRP A 26 -4.02 -7.34 -12.55
N GLY A 27 -4.12 -8.05 -13.67
CA GLY A 27 -4.57 -9.44 -13.77
C GLY A 27 -6.09 -9.59 -14.01
N ASP A 28 -6.57 -10.82 -13.81
CA ASP A 28 -7.97 -11.19 -14.06
C ASP A 28 -8.93 -10.62 -13.01
N VAL A 29 -10.16 -10.33 -13.44
CA VAL A 29 -11.25 -10.02 -12.50
C VAL A 29 -11.54 -11.27 -11.65
N PRO A 30 -11.52 -11.16 -10.31
CA PRO A 30 -11.78 -12.30 -9.45
C PRO A 30 -13.24 -12.78 -9.60
N SER A 31 -13.47 -14.07 -9.34
CA SER A 31 -14.85 -14.58 -9.24
C SER A 31 -15.54 -14.05 -7.98
N ALA A 32 -16.87 -14.12 -7.93
CA ALA A 32 -17.64 -13.66 -6.77
C ALA A 32 -17.27 -14.42 -5.47
N GLU A 33 -16.87 -15.69 -5.59
CA GLU A 33 -16.41 -16.53 -4.47
C GLU A 33 -15.02 -16.11 -3.98
N ASN A 34 -14.19 -15.64 -4.91
CA ASN A 34 -12.80 -15.23 -4.66
C ASN A 34 -12.65 -13.72 -4.39
N ALA A 35 -13.76 -12.97 -4.38
CA ALA A 35 -13.75 -11.55 -4.07
C ALA A 35 -13.07 -11.27 -2.72
N VAL A 36 -12.24 -10.23 -2.71
CA VAL A 36 -11.44 -9.85 -1.53
C VAL A 36 -12.31 -9.20 -0.45
N ASP A 37 -13.37 -8.49 -0.85
CA ASP A 37 -14.29 -7.79 0.03
C ASP A 37 -15.76 -7.87 -0.47
N PRO A 38 -16.75 -7.58 0.39
CA PRO A 38 -18.16 -7.64 0.02
C PRO A 38 -18.57 -6.70 -1.11
N LYS A 39 -17.90 -5.55 -1.26
CA LYS A 39 -18.22 -4.54 -2.28
C LYS A 39 -17.73 -4.99 -3.65
N SER A 40 -16.52 -5.52 -3.73
CA SER A 40 -16.02 -6.21 -4.92
C SER A 40 -16.98 -7.32 -5.35
N ARG A 41 -17.42 -8.17 -4.41
CA ARG A 41 -18.39 -9.24 -4.67
C ARG A 41 -19.72 -8.71 -5.23
N GLU A 42 -20.25 -7.65 -4.63
CA GLU A 42 -21.48 -6.98 -5.08
C GLU A 42 -21.36 -6.53 -6.55
N HIS A 43 -20.28 -5.84 -6.89
CA HIS A 43 -20.04 -5.34 -8.25
C HIS A 43 -19.79 -6.45 -9.27
N ILE A 44 -19.09 -7.53 -8.89
CA ILE A 44 -18.91 -8.71 -9.74
C ILE A 44 -20.27 -9.36 -10.06
N LEU A 45 -21.10 -9.58 -9.04
CA LEU A 45 -22.43 -10.18 -9.22
C LEU A 45 -23.37 -9.28 -10.05
N ALA A 46 -23.20 -7.96 -9.96
CA ALA A 46 -23.96 -6.98 -10.73
C ALA A 46 -23.41 -6.75 -12.15
N GLY A 47 -22.26 -7.32 -12.52
CA GLY A 47 -21.60 -7.06 -13.81
C GLY A 47 -21.08 -5.62 -13.94
N THR A 48 -20.79 -4.96 -12.82
CA THR A 48 -20.31 -3.56 -12.74
C THR A 48 -18.96 -3.44 -12.06
N TYR A 49 -18.21 -4.53 -11.93
CA TYR A 49 -16.84 -4.50 -11.44
C TYR A 49 -15.98 -3.67 -12.39
N PRO A 50 -15.16 -2.73 -11.88
CA PRO A 50 -14.43 -1.81 -12.74
C PRO A 50 -13.44 -2.56 -13.63
N THR A 51 -13.27 -2.07 -14.85
CA THR A 51 -12.22 -2.52 -15.76
C THR A 51 -10.89 -1.85 -15.42
N GLU A 52 -9.80 -2.39 -15.96
CA GLU A 52 -8.46 -1.79 -15.84
C GLU A 52 -8.47 -0.33 -16.33
N SER A 53 -9.15 -0.06 -17.46
CA SER A 53 -9.26 1.29 -18.02
C SER A 53 -10.05 2.25 -17.11
N ASP A 54 -11.08 1.77 -16.41
CA ASP A 54 -11.86 2.60 -15.49
C ASP A 54 -10.98 3.07 -14.33
N VAL A 55 -10.24 2.13 -13.72
CA VAL A 55 -9.37 2.44 -12.57
C VAL A 55 -8.17 3.26 -12.99
N GLN A 56 -7.60 3.00 -14.17
CA GLN A 56 -6.51 3.82 -14.70
C GLN A 56 -6.95 5.28 -14.90
N SER A 57 -8.14 5.50 -15.47
CA SER A 57 -8.67 6.87 -15.65
C SER A 57 -8.87 7.60 -14.32
N GLU A 58 -9.39 6.93 -13.29
CA GLU A 58 -9.56 7.50 -11.95
C GLU A 58 -8.20 7.83 -11.29
N LEU A 59 -7.22 6.92 -11.40
CA LEU A 59 -5.86 7.13 -10.89
C LEU A 59 -5.16 8.30 -11.58
N GLU A 60 -5.27 8.43 -12.91
CA GLU A 60 -4.68 9.57 -13.62
C GLU A 60 -5.36 10.89 -13.25
N GLY A 61 -6.66 10.88 -12.98
CA GLY A 61 -7.37 12.04 -12.43
C GLY A 61 -6.83 12.48 -11.06
N LEU A 62 -6.62 11.52 -10.16
CA LEU A 62 -6.01 11.76 -8.84
C LEU A 62 -4.59 12.31 -8.96
N VAL A 63 -3.76 11.68 -9.79
CA VAL A 63 -2.35 12.06 -10.01
C VAL A 63 -2.28 13.50 -10.54
N ARG A 64 -3.08 13.82 -11.56
CA ARG A 64 -3.14 15.16 -12.12
C ARG A 64 -3.51 16.20 -11.06
N LEU A 65 -4.52 15.93 -10.23
CA LEU A 65 -4.92 16.84 -9.16
C LEU A 65 -3.78 17.04 -8.14
N MET A 66 -3.07 15.97 -7.76
CA MET A 66 -1.92 16.05 -6.85
C MET A 66 -0.79 16.90 -7.45
N GLU A 67 -0.44 16.67 -8.71
CA GLU A 67 0.63 17.41 -9.41
C GLU A 67 0.26 18.90 -9.60
N GLU A 68 -1.00 19.21 -9.92
CA GLU A 68 -1.50 20.59 -9.99
C GLU A 68 -1.40 21.33 -8.64
N ASN A 69 -1.42 20.59 -7.53
CA ASN A 69 -1.19 21.12 -6.19
C ASN A 69 0.30 21.07 -5.76
N GLY A 70 1.21 20.78 -6.69
CA GLY A 70 2.66 20.79 -6.45
C GLY A 70 3.21 19.55 -5.75
N VAL A 71 2.43 18.48 -5.64
CA VAL A 71 2.88 17.21 -5.05
C VAL A 71 3.67 16.42 -6.09
N LYS A 72 4.87 15.93 -5.73
CA LYS A 72 5.63 15.00 -6.58
C LYS A 72 5.03 13.60 -6.50
N VAL A 73 4.46 13.12 -7.59
CA VAL A 73 3.92 11.75 -7.67
C VAL A 73 4.97 10.79 -8.24
N LEU A 74 5.12 9.65 -7.59
CA LEU A 74 5.95 8.52 -8.03
C LEU A 74 5.04 7.33 -8.37
N ARG A 75 5.42 6.53 -9.37
CA ARG A 75 4.65 5.36 -9.80
C ARG A 75 5.53 4.10 -9.73
N PRO A 76 4.99 2.95 -9.30
CA PRO A 76 5.72 1.69 -9.33
C PRO A 76 6.07 1.28 -10.76
N VAL A 77 7.10 0.45 -10.90
CA VAL A 77 7.33 -0.31 -12.12
C VAL A 77 6.17 -1.28 -12.33
N VAL A 78 5.60 -1.29 -13.53
CA VAL A 78 4.51 -2.20 -13.92
C VAL A 78 5.03 -3.63 -13.97
N LEU A 79 4.37 -4.52 -13.26
CA LEU A 79 4.62 -5.96 -13.25
C LEU A 79 3.40 -6.66 -13.86
N GLU A 80 3.66 -7.61 -14.75
CA GLU A 80 2.58 -8.30 -15.47
C GLU A 80 1.70 -9.12 -14.54
N ASN A 81 0.39 -9.01 -14.73
CA ASN A 81 -0.66 -9.77 -14.02
C ASN A 81 -0.57 -9.64 -12.49
N LEU A 82 -0.32 -8.43 -11.99
CA LEU A 82 -0.19 -8.14 -10.57
C LEU A 82 -0.95 -6.87 -10.21
N ASN A 83 -1.87 -6.96 -9.25
CA ASN A 83 -2.56 -5.78 -8.73
C ASN A 83 -1.59 -4.90 -7.93
N GLN A 84 -1.33 -3.68 -8.44
CA GLN A 84 -0.40 -2.71 -7.85
C GLN A 84 -1.10 -1.39 -7.49
N VAL A 85 -2.43 -1.39 -7.31
CA VAL A 85 -3.20 -0.18 -7.00
C VAL A 85 -2.91 0.32 -5.59
N PHE A 86 -2.76 -0.59 -4.62
CA PHE A 86 -2.69 -0.27 -3.19
C PHE A 86 -1.26 -0.26 -2.64
N CYS A 87 -0.45 0.74 -3.01
CA CYS A 87 0.93 0.84 -2.53
C CYS A 87 1.06 0.98 -1.00
N ARG A 88 0.02 1.47 -0.30
CA ARG A 88 -0.01 1.59 1.17
C ARG A 88 0.19 0.24 1.87
N ASP A 89 -0.30 -0.83 1.26
CA ASP A 89 -0.23 -2.17 1.85
C ASP A 89 1.17 -2.77 1.75
N VAL A 90 2.03 -2.24 0.88
CA VAL A 90 3.37 -2.80 0.62
C VAL A 90 4.37 -2.36 1.70
N GLY A 91 4.15 -1.19 2.31
CA GLY A 91 4.96 -0.69 3.42
C GLY A 91 4.55 0.71 3.88
N VAL A 92 5.12 1.14 5.00
CA VAL A 92 4.83 2.44 5.62
C VAL A 92 6.12 3.23 5.87
N MET A 93 6.09 4.52 5.55
CA MET A 93 7.20 5.46 5.77
C MET A 93 6.95 6.22 7.07
N ILE A 94 7.86 6.12 8.04
CA ILE A 94 7.79 6.84 9.32
C ILE A 94 9.14 7.46 9.61
N ARG A 95 9.18 8.80 9.74
CA ARG A 95 10.38 9.57 10.11
C ARG A 95 11.63 9.21 9.29
N GLY A 96 11.47 9.00 7.98
CA GLY A 96 12.58 8.62 7.09
C GLY A 96 12.96 7.15 7.09
N VAL A 97 12.23 6.30 7.81
CA VAL A 97 12.42 4.85 7.88
C VAL A 97 11.23 4.12 7.25
N LEU A 98 11.51 3.30 6.24
CA LEU A 98 10.52 2.50 5.53
C LEU A 98 10.43 1.15 6.21
N ILE A 99 9.26 0.83 6.73
CA ILE A 99 8.94 -0.47 7.29
C ILE A 99 8.17 -1.24 6.22
N ARG A 100 8.74 -2.34 5.75
CA ARG A 100 8.06 -3.22 4.79
C ARG A 100 6.91 -3.93 5.48
N SER A 101 5.79 -4.11 4.79
CA SER A 101 4.72 -4.95 5.30
C SER A 101 5.13 -6.43 5.26
N SER A 102 4.60 -7.21 6.21
CA SER A 102 4.69 -8.67 6.22
C SER A 102 3.70 -9.26 5.22
N MET A 103 3.96 -9.02 3.94
CA MET A 103 3.11 -9.50 2.86
C MET A 103 3.10 -11.03 2.81
N ILE A 104 1.91 -11.60 2.61
CA ILE A 104 1.79 -13.02 2.29
C ILE A 104 2.57 -13.34 1.02
N PRO A 105 3.08 -14.58 0.83
CA PRO A 105 3.91 -14.93 -0.34
C PRO A 105 3.30 -14.57 -1.69
N ALA A 106 1.97 -14.64 -1.83
CA ALA A 106 1.27 -14.27 -3.06
C ALA A 106 1.39 -12.76 -3.41
N ARG A 107 1.57 -11.90 -2.40
CA ARG A 107 1.70 -10.44 -2.54
C ARG A 107 3.16 -9.97 -2.47
N SER A 108 4.11 -10.84 -2.13
CA SER A 108 5.52 -10.46 -2.07
C SER A 108 6.09 -9.87 -3.38
N PRO A 109 5.60 -10.23 -4.59
CA PRO A 109 6.03 -9.58 -5.82
C PRO A 109 5.70 -8.07 -5.88
N GLU A 110 4.68 -7.58 -5.16
CA GLU A 110 4.30 -6.15 -5.14
C GLU A 110 5.47 -5.27 -4.68
N TRP A 111 6.34 -5.79 -3.80
CA TRP A 111 7.56 -5.11 -3.37
C TRP A 111 8.45 -4.74 -4.55
N ASN A 112 8.57 -5.62 -5.56
CA ASN A 112 9.46 -5.39 -6.70
C ASN A 112 9.03 -4.17 -7.53
N GLY A 113 7.74 -3.86 -7.54
CA GLY A 113 7.21 -2.69 -8.26
C GLY A 113 7.66 -1.36 -7.62
N ILE A 114 7.76 -1.30 -6.30
CA ILE A 114 8.17 -0.08 -5.59
C ILE A 114 9.66 -0.07 -5.20
N ASN A 115 10.34 -1.23 -5.22
CA ASN A 115 11.71 -1.37 -4.74
C ASN A 115 12.68 -0.41 -5.43
N GLN A 116 12.48 -0.13 -6.74
CA GLN A 116 13.30 0.83 -7.45
C GLN A 116 13.16 2.25 -6.87
N ILE A 117 11.94 2.67 -6.53
CA ILE A 117 11.67 3.95 -5.87
C ILE A 117 12.34 3.99 -4.49
N CYS A 118 12.21 2.91 -3.72
CA CYS A 118 12.75 2.82 -2.37
C CYS A 118 14.28 2.67 -2.33
N SER A 119 14.91 2.28 -3.43
CA SER A 119 16.37 2.08 -3.52
C SER A 119 17.19 3.37 -3.34
N GLU A 120 16.55 4.54 -3.44
CA GLU A 120 17.13 5.84 -3.11
C GLU A 120 17.33 6.05 -1.60
N LEU A 121 16.64 5.27 -0.75
CA LEU A 121 16.79 5.34 0.70
C LEU A 121 18.07 4.63 1.16
N PRO A 122 18.75 5.12 2.21
CA PRO A 122 19.81 4.37 2.85
C PRO A 122 19.32 2.98 3.26
N THR A 123 20.11 1.93 3.04
CA THR A 123 19.72 0.56 3.41
C THR A 123 19.38 0.43 4.90
N SER A 124 20.05 1.21 5.77
CA SER A 124 19.75 1.29 7.20
C SER A 124 18.35 1.81 7.53
N ASN A 125 17.72 2.50 6.57
CA ASN A 125 16.40 3.10 6.70
C ASN A 125 15.31 2.24 6.07
N VAL A 126 15.63 1.04 5.60
CA VAL A 126 14.64 0.08 5.09
C VAL A 126 14.62 -1.13 6.00
N LEU A 127 13.56 -1.24 6.80
CA LEU A 127 13.39 -2.31 7.79
C LEU A 127 12.48 -3.40 7.23
N THR A 128 12.92 -4.64 7.41
CA THR A 128 12.08 -5.83 7.18
C THR A 128 11.66 -6.37 8.56
N PRO A 129 10.36 -6.58 8.80
CA PRO A 129 9.89 -7.13 10.07
C PRO A 129 10.50 -8.51 10.38
N PRO A 130 10.74 -8.85 11.65
CA PRO A 130 11.04 -10.21 12.08
C PRO A 130 9.94 -11.20 11.68
N ALA A 131 10.26 -12.50 11.68
CA ALA A 131 9.37 -13.54 11.15
C ALA A 131 8.03 -13.66 11.92
N GLU A 132 8.05 -13.37 13.22
CA GLU A 132 6.89 -13.38 14.12
C GLU A 132 6.02 -12.13 14.01
N VAL A 133 6.53 -11.07 13.37
CA VAL A 133 5.82 -9.80 13.22
C VAL A 133 5.02 -9.82 11.92
N ARG A 134 3.70 -9.63 12.05
CA ARG A 134 2.80 -9.38 10.94
C ARG A 134 2.36 -7.92 11.02
N ILE A 135 2.64 -7.16 9.96
CA ILE A 135 2.32 -5.74 9.88
C ILE A 135 1.92 -5.39 8.44
N GLU A 136 0.87 -4.59 8.28
CA GLU A 136 0.46 -4.03 6.99
C GLU A 136 0.37 -2.51 7.11
N GLY A 137 0.88 -1.78 6.11
CA GLY A 137 1.00 -0.33 6.19
C GLY A 137 -0.34 0.41 6.36
N GLY A 138 -1.46 -0.21 6.00
CA GLY A 138 -2.82 0.33 6.22
C GLY A 138 -3.24 0.40 7.69
N ASP A 139 -2.62 -0.38 8.58
CA ASP A 139 -2.93 -0.40 10.01
C ASP A 139 -2.08 0.60 10.83
N ILE A 140 -1.15 1.30 10.18
CA ILE A 140 -0.13 2.14 10.83
C ILE A 140 -0.37 3.61 10.52
N ILE A 141 -0.59 4.40 11.56
CA ILE A 141 -0.89 5.82 11.46
C ILE A 141 0.16 6.61 12.27
N PRO A 142 1.11 7.31 11.61
CA PRO A 142 1.96 8.31 12.26
C PRO A 142 1.11 9.44 12.84
N MET A 143 1.31 9.77 14.13
CA MET A 143 0.53 10.76 14.88
C MET A 143 1.45 11.73 15.63
N GLY A 144 2.37 12.36 14.91
CA GLY A 144 3.34 13.32 15.42
C GLY A 144 4.38 12.63 16.32
N ASN A 145 4.13 12.63 17.63
CA ASN A 145 4.99 11.98 18.63
C ASN A 145 4.54 10.56 18.98
N GLU A 146 3.45 10.09 18.38
CA GLU A 146 2.91 8.75 18.57
C GLU A 146 2.85 8.00 17.23
N ILE A 147 2.73 6.68 17.32
CA ILE A 147 2.35 5.82 16.20
C ILE A 147 1.13 5.04 16.69
N TRP A 148 0.01 5.17 15.98
CA TRP A 148 -1.17 4.39 16.26
C TRP A 148 -1.17 3.16 15.38
N VAL A 149 -1.42 2.01 15.99
CA VAL A 149 -1.37 0.70 15.32
C VAL A 149 -2.68 -0.02 15.55
N GLY A 150 -3.42 -0.27 14.48
CA GLY A 150 -4.50 -1.24 14.48
C GLY A 150 -3.91 -2.65 14.57
N TYR A 151 -4.47 -3.51 15.41
CA TYR A 151 -4.07 -4.92 15.47
C TYR A 151 -5.28 -5.82 15.74
N SER A 152 -5.15 -7.07 15.31
CA SER A 152 -6.09 -8.14 15.59
C SER A 152 -5.49 -9.13 16.60
N GLU A 153 -6.35 -9.77 17.40
CA GLU A 153 -5.92 -10.88 18.26
C GLU A 153 -5.74 -12.16 17.44
N GLU A 154 -4.93 -13.11 17.91
CA GLU A 154 -4.64 -14.36 17.18
C GLU A 154 -5.89 -15.11 16.64
N PRO A 155 -7.00 -15.25 17.39
CA PRO A 155 -8.20 -15.91 16.88
C PRO A 155 -8.83 -15.23 15.65
N ASP A 156 -8.61 -13.93 15.48
CA ASP A 156 -9.22 -13.14 14.42
C ASP A 156 -8.55 -13.37 13.07
N PHE A 157 -7.31 -13.86 13.03
CA PHE A 157 -6.61 -14.17 11.77
C PHE A 157 -7.21 -15.36 11.03
N SER A 158 -7.83 -16.30 11.75
CA SER A 158 -8.58 -17.40 11.13
C SER A 158 -10.01 -17.01 10.71
N ASN A 159 -10.57 -15.97 11.34
CA ASN A 159 -11.97 -15.59 11.13
C ASN A 159 -12.15 -14.46 10.12
N PHE A 160 -11.22 -13.52 10.07
CA PHE A 160 -11.34 -12.30 9.28
C PHE A 160 -10.16 -12.14 8.32
N LYS A 161 -10.47 -12.07 7.02
CA LYS A 161 -9.47 -11.79 5.97
C LYS A 161 -8.76 -10.44 6.17
N THR A 162 -9.39 -9.50 6.87
CA THR A 162 -8.88 -8.15 7.17
C THR A 162 -7.96 -8.11 8.39
N SER A 163 -7.75 -9.22 9.11
CA SER A 163 -6.74 -9.29 10.18
C SER A 163 -5.35 -9.38 9.55
N ARG A 164 -4.60 -8.28 9.59
CA ARG A 164 -3.31 -8.14 8.90
C ARG A 164 -2.14 -7.88 9.85
N THR A 165 -2.34 -7.01 10.83
CA THR A 165 -1.33 -6.66 11.84
C THR A 165 -1.56 -7.38 13.16
N ASN A 166 -0.52 -8.03 13.71
CA ASN A 166 -0.59 -8.78 14.96
C ASN A 166 -0.01 -8.01 16.15
N LYS A 167 -0.25 -8.52 17.36
CA LYS A 167 0.20 -7.89 18.61
C LYS A 167 1.73 -7.74 18.72
N ALA A 168 2.50 -8.57 18.02
CA ALA A 168 3.97 -8.46 17.99
C ALA A 168 4.48 -7.22 17.24
N ALA A 169 3.62 -6.55 16.46
CA ALA A 169 3.94 -5.30 15.78
C ALA A 169 3.74 -4.04 16.64
N VAL A 170 3.24 -4.18 17.87
CA VAL A 170 2.88 -3.09 18.80
C VAL A 170 3.91 -2.95 19.92
#